data_AF-A0A1H9B5Z8-F1
#
_entry.id   AF-A0A1H9B5Z8-F1
#
_cell.length_a   1.000
_cell.length_b   1.000
_cell.length_c   1.000
_cell.angle_alpha   90.00
_cell.angle_beta   90.00
_cell.angle_gamma   90.00
#
_symmetry.space_group_name_H-M   'P 1'
#
loop_
_entity.id
_entity.type
_entity.pdbx_description
1 polymer ?
#
loop_
_entity_poly.entity_id
_entity_poly.type
_entity_poly.pdbx_seq_one_letter_code
_entity_poly.pdbx_strand_id
1 'polypeptide(L)'
;MKTGLFTRAAAVLMVAGALSVATAGTSSAATAELSLTYSCQFSVAGTHDVPTVVSSPNLPDSAAVGVPTAPASATVTSTVSDDVRNTLWWIGGRSVDGTLTTNIAVDNAGSVQNLSSTLTIPNTPVPSSGTFQVVASGTLPALTLANAGTTSINLGNADLALTPRYDNGEPTWIGVVHVPCTVVAGQPTKFYEFTVA
;
A
#
# COMPACT_ATOMS: atom_id res chain seq x y z
N MET A 1 33.87 -40.54 -69.68
CA MET A 1 34.22 -41.18 -68.39
C MET A 1 35.41 -40.47 -67.79
N LYS A 2 35.37 -40.23 -66.47
CA LYS A 2 36.43 -39.76 -65.55
C LYS A 2 36.78 -38.26 -65.50
N THR A 3 36.18 -37.68 -64.46
CA THR A 3 36.54 -36.57 -63.57
C THR A 3 38.03 -36.24 -63.35
N GLY A 4 38.30 -34.94 -63.19
CA GLY A 4 39.49 -34.39 -62.54
C GLY A 4 39.17 -33.02 -61.91
N LEU A 5 39.16 -32.97 -60.58
CA LEU A 5 38.81 -31.84 -59.71
C LEU A 5 39.88 -30.73 -59.80
N PHE A 6 39.48 -29.48 -60.06
CA PHE A 6 40.31 -28.29 -59.90
C PHE A 6 39.93 -27.52 -58.64
N THR A 7 40.92 -27.32 -57.78
CA THR A 7 40.95 -26.46 -56.59
C THR A 7 40.53 -25.02 -56.92
N ARG A 8 39.51 -24.50 -56.24
CA ARG A 8 39.25 -23.06 -56.16
C ARG A 8 38.94 -22.66 -54.73
N ALA A 9 39.84 -21.85 -54.16
CA ALA A 9 39.65 -21.16 -52.90
C ALA A 9 38.41 -20.25 -52.98
N ALA A 10 37.45 -20.47 -52.07
CA ALA A 10 36.30 -19.60 -51.88
C ALA A 10 36.47 -18.84 -50.57
N ALA A 11 36.67 -17.53 -50.68
CA ALA A 11 36.53 -16.60 -49.57
C ALA A 11 35.06 -16.59 -49.13
N VAL A 12 34.79 -16.90 -47.86
CA VAL A 12 33.47 -16.72 -47.25
C VAL A 12 33.57 -15.60 -46.23
N LEU A 13 32.80 -14.55 -46.52
CA LEU A 13 32.59 -13.35 -45.72
C LEU A 13 32.11 -13.72 -44.31
N MET A 14 32.88 -13.34 -43.30
CA MET A 14 32.44 -13.36 -41.90
C MET A 14 31.38 -12.28 -41.72
N VAL A 15 30.10 -12.66 -41.70
CA VAL A 15 29.00 -11.77 -41.28
C VAL A 15 29.09 -11.63 -39.77
N ALA A 16 29.50 -10.45 -39.31
CA ALA A 16 29.41 -10.05 -37.90
C ALA A 16 27.93 -9.85 -37.55
N GLY A 17 27.27 -10.92 -37.12
CA GLY A 17 25.94 -10.85 -36.50
C GLY A 17 26.06 -10.29 -35.09
N ALA A 18 25.83 -9.00 -34.94
CA ALA A 18 25.64 -8.40 -33.63
C ALA A 18 24.32 -8.92 -33.03
N LEU A 19 24.41 -9.91 -32.13
CA LEU A 19 23.31 -10.23 -31.23
C LEU A 19 23.14 -9.06 -30.26
N SER A 20 22.23 -8.15 -30.59
CA SER A 20 21.65 -7.23 -29.62
C SER A 20 20.82 -8.04 -28.63
N VAL A 21 21.46 -8.45 -27.54
CA VAL A 21 20.76 -8.93 -26.34
C VAL A 21 19.96 -7.75 -25.83
N ALA A 22 18.66 -7.71 -26.17
CA ALA A 22 17.71 -6.86 -25.51
C ALA A 22 17.68 -7.32 -24.04
N THR A 23 18.42 -6.62 -23.18
CA THR A 23 18.22 -6.72 -21.75
C THR A 23 16.81 -6.21 -21.50
N ALA A 24 15.86 -7.13 -21.34
CA ALA A 24 14.58 -6.84 -20.73
C ALA A 24 14.92 -6.29 -19.34
N GLY A 25 14.98 -4.96 -19.23
CA GLY A 25 15.07 -4.28 -17.96
C GLY A 25 13.88 -4.77 -17.15
N THR A 26 14.15 -5.47 -16.06
CA THR A 26 13.13 -5.72 -15.06
C THR A 26 12.65 -4.35 -14.61
N SER A 27 11.51 -3.91 -15.14
CA SER A 27 10.80 -2.76 -14.59
C SER A 27 10.44 -3.15 -13.17
N SER A 28 11.25 -2.72 -12.21
CA SER A 28 10.85 -2.78 -10.81
C SER A 28 9.67 -1.83 -10.71
N ALA A 29 8.45 -2.36 -10.60
CA ALA A 29 7.29 -1.56 -10.26
C ALA A 29 7.67 -0.69 -9.05
N ALA A 30 7.61 0.63 -9.21
CA ALA A 30 8.01 1.53 -8.14
C ALA A 30 7.06 1.29 -6.96
N THR A 31 7.62 1.02 -5.79
CA THR A 31 6.81 0.93 -4.57
C THR A 31 6.33 2.33 -4.22
N ALA A 32 5.02 2.53 -4.23
CA ALA A 32 4.42 3.78 -3.76
C ALA A 32 4.50 3.81 -2.23
N GLU A 33 4.92 4.95 -1.67
CA GLU A 33 5.02 5.15 -0.24
C GLU A 33 4.62 6.58 0.14
N LEU A 34 3.83 6.73 1.19
CA LEU A 34 3.47 8.02 1.78
C LEU A 34 3.50 7.94 3.29
N SER A 35 4.26 8.85 3.91
CA SER A 35 4.24 9.07 5.35
C SER A 35 3.30 10.22 5.69
N LEU A 36 2.39 10.01 6.63
CA LEU A 36 1.50 11.02 7.17
C LEU A 36 1.14 10.73 8.63
N THR A 37 0.78 11.78 9.36
CA THR A 37 0.27 11.65 10.73
C THR A 37 -1.25 11.78 10.74
N TYR A 38 -1.91 10.82 11.39
CA TYR A 38 -3.33 10.87 11.71
C TYR A 38 -3.55 11.34 13.15
N SER A 39 -4.55 12.16 13.39
CA SER A 39 -5.05 12.46 14.74
C SER A 39 -6.22 11.52 15.04
N CYS A 40 -6.00 10.56 15.93
CA CYS A 40 -6.93 9.48 16.23
C CYS A 40 -7.58 9.69 17.61
N GLN A 41 -8.91 9.57 17.68
CA GLN A 41 -9.67 9.77 18.91
C GLN A 41 -9.98 8.44 19.60
N PHE A 42 -9.16 8.08 20.59
CA PHE A 42 -9.40 6.92 21.43
C PHE A 42 -10.37 7.29 22.55
N SER A 43 -11.49 6.56 22.68
CA SER A 43 -12.53 6.88 23.68
C SER A 43 -12.02 6.94 25.12
N VAL A 44 -11.03 6.11 25.48
CA VAL A 44 -10.43 6.05 26.82
C VAL A 44 -9.13 6.85 26.92
N ALA A 45 -8.27 6.78 25.91
CA ALA A 45 -6.94 7.43 25.95
C ALA A 45 -6.94 8.89 25.50
N GLY A 46 -8.05 9.37 24.91
CA GLY A 46 -8.15 10.71 24.31
C GLY A 46 -7.61 10.77 22.88
N THR A 47 -7.31 11.97 22.41
CA THR A 47 -6.79 12.21 21.06
C THR A 47 -5.28 12.07 21.03
N HIS A 48 -4.77 11.27 20.10
CA HIS A 48 -3.33 11.03 19.91
C HIS A 48 -2.96 11.12 18.44
N ASP A 49 -1.80 11.71 18.18
CA ASP A 49 -1.20 11.71 16.86
C ASP A 49 -0.48 10.37 16.61
N VAL A 50 -0.79 9.76 15.47
CA VAL A 50 -0.36 8.43 15.06
C VAL A 50 0.41 8.55 13.75
N PRO A 51 1.75 8.63 13.80
CA PRO A 51 2.59 8.58 12.61
C PRO A 51 2.36 7.28 11.85
N THR A 52 2.09 7.39 10.55
CA THR A 52 1.67 6.28 9.70
C THR A 52 2.41 6.30 8.37
N VAL A 53 2.88 5.13 7.96
CA VAL A 53 3.48 4.89 6.64
C VAL A 53 2.56 3.98 5.84
N VAL A 54 2.11 4.46 4.67
CA VAL A 54 1.29 3.70 3.73
C VAL A 54 2.17 3.29 2.56
N SER A 55 2.13 2.01 2.20
CA SER A 55 2.94 1.45 1.11
C SER A 55 2.11 0.54 0.20
N SER A 56 2.40 0.58 -1.09
CA SER A 56 1.83 -0.33 -2.09
C SER A 56 2.89 -0.68 -3.15
N PRO A 57 3.28 -1.96 -3.29
CA PRO A 57 4.34 -2.37 -4.22
C PRO A 57 3.88 -2.52 -5.68
N ASN A 58 2.58 -2.54 -5.94
CA ASN A 58 2.01 -2.98 -7.22
C ASN A 58 0.89 -2.06 -7.74
N LEU A 59 1.05 -0.75 -7.57
CA LEU A 59 0.21 0.21 -8.28
C LEU A 59 0.60 0.27 -9.76
N PRO A 60 -0.36 0.53 -10.66
CA PRO A 60 -0.07 0.62 -12.09
C PRO A 60 0.65 1.94 -12.43
N ASP A 61 1.77 1.86 -13.16
CA ASP A 61 2.45 3.05 -13.69
C ASP A 61 1.63 3.74 -14.79
N SER A 62 0.68 3.02 -15.41
CA SER A 62 -0.28 3.55 -16.37
C SER A 62 -1.54 2.67 -16.45
N ALA A 63 -2.65 3.23 -16.92
CA ALA A 63 -3.90 2.51 -17.18
C ALA A 63 -4.52 2.89 -18.53
N ALA A 64 -5.47 2.10 -19.00
CA ALA A 64 -6.23 2.39 -20.22
C ALA A 64 -7.65 2.86 -19.87
N VAL A 65 -8.17 3.83 -20.63
CA VAL A 65 -9.54 4.34 -20.43
C VAL A 65 -10.57 3.22 -20.51
N GLY A 66 -11.47 3.16 -19.53
CA GLY A 66 -12.56 2.20 -19.45
C GLY A 66 -12.13 0.75 -19.11
N VAL A 67 -10.83 0.48 -18.97
CA VAL A 67 -10.31 -0.84 -18.60
C VAL A 67 -10.03 -0.86 -17.09
N PRO A 68 -10.58 -1.82 -16.33
CA PRO A 68 -10.26 -1.96 -14.92
C PRO A 68 -8.76 -2.19 -14.69
N THR A 69 -8.16 -1.45 -13.77
CA THR A 69 -6.79 -1.72 -13.31
C THR A 69 -6.73 -3.05 -12.55
N ALA A 70 -5.53 -3.61 -12.42
CA ALA A 70 -5.32 -4.68 -11.44
C ALA A 70 -5.55 -4.14 -10.01
N PRO A 71 -6.11 -4.95 -9.08
CA PRO A 71 -6.08 -4.65 -7.67
C PRO A 71 -4.64 -4.52 -7.16
N ALA A 72 -4.39 -3.55 -6.28
CA ALA A 72 -3.08 -3.36 -5.67
C ALA A 72 -3.11 -3.79 -4.19
N SER A 73 -2.00 -4.29 -3.69
CA SER A 73 -1.83 -4.60 -2.27
C SER A 73 -1.44 -3.34 -1.51
N ALA A 74 -1.96 -3.16 -0.29
CA ALA A 74 -1.63 -2.03 0.56
C ALA A 74 -1.21 -2.51 1.95
N THR A 75 -0.18 -1.86 2.49
CA THR A 75 0.27 -2.03 3.87
C THR A 75 0.29 -0.67 4.54
N VAL A 76 -0.23 -0.61 5.76
CA VAL A 76 -0.28 0.60 6.59
C VAL A 76 0.41 0.28 7.91
N THR A 77 1.52 0.95 8.20
CA THR A 77 2.25 0.80 9.46
C THR A 77 2.04 2.03 10.30
N SER A 78 1.37 1.87 11.44
CA SER A 78 1.06 2.97 12.36
C SER A 78 1.85 2.81 13.66
N THR A 79 2.43 3.91 14.14
CA THR A 79 3.19 3.95 15.39
C THR A 79 2.28 4.40 16.53
N VAL A 80 2.09 3.52 17.51
CA VAL A 80 1.28 3.77 18.71
C VAL A 80 2.17 4.36 19.81
N SER A 81 1.71 5.46 20.41
CA SER A 81 2.42 6.15 21.49
C SER A 81 2.48 5.33 22.77
N ASP A 82 3.44 5.68 23.64
CA ASP A 82 3.58 5.00 24.94
C ASP A 82 2.33 5.18 25.83
N ASP A 83 1.67 6.33 25.72
CA ASP A 83 0.45 6.65 26.48
C ASP A 83 -0.72 5.75 26.09
N VAL A 84 -0.99 5.60 24.78
CA VAL A 84 -2.06 4.69 24.28
C VAL A 84 -1.73 3.24 24.65
N ARG A 85 -0.46 2.86 24.48
CA ARG A 85 0.06 1.54 24.91
C ARG A 85 -0.17 1.31 26.40
N ASN A 86 0.11 2.29 27.25
CA ASN A 86 -0.11 2.21 28.69
C ASN A 86 -1.60 2.08 29.05
N THR A 87 -2.47 2.83 28.37
CA THR A 87 -3.93 2.66 28.51
C THR A 87 -4.38 1.25 28.14
N LEU A 88 -3.86 0.69 27.03
CA LEU A 88 -4.13 -0.70 26.65
C LEU A 88 -3.72 -1.69 27.75
N TRP A 89 -2.56 -1.49 28.37
CA TRP A 89 -2.12 -2.34 29.48
C TRP A 89 -3.02 -2.23 30.71
N TRP A 90 -3.47 -1.01 31.04
CA TRP A 90 -4.33 -0.72 32.18
C TRP A 90 -5.70 -1.41 32.06
N ILE A 91 -6.25 -1.50 30.85
CA ILE A 91 -7.50 -2.25 30.59
C ILE A 91 -7.29 -3.76 30.42
N GLY A 92 -6.06 -4.25 30.62
CA GLY A 92 -5.69 -5.67 30.51
C GLY A 92 -5.30 -6.14 29.11
N GLY A 93 -5.25 -5.24 28.12
CA GLY A 93 -4.81 -5.54 26.77
C GLY A 93 -3.35 -6.01 26.73
N ARG A 94 -3.11 -7.17 26.11
CA ARG A 94 -1.79 -7.77 25.82
C ARG A 94 -1.57 -7.98 24.34
N SER A 95 -2.65 -8.01 23.55
CA SER A 95 -2.60 -7.93 22.10
C SER A 95 -3.76 -7.10 21.57
N VAL A 96 -3.67 -6.69 20.31
CA VAL A 96 -4.74 -5.99 19.59
C VAL A 96 -4.83 -6.50 18.16
N ASP A 97 -6.05 -6.77 17.69
CA ASP A 97 -6.38 -7.01 16.28
C ASP A 97 -7.56 -6.13 15.88
N GLY A 98 -7.85 -6.06 14.59
CA GLY A 98 -8.96 -5.25 14.13
C GLY A 98 -8.96 -5.01 12.64
N THR A 99 -9.60 -3.91 12.26
CA THR A 99 -9.63 -3.42 10.89
C THR A 99 -9.35 -1.93 10.83
N LEU A 100 -8.82 -1.50 9.69
CA LEU A 100 -8.63 -0.11 9.30
C LEU A 100 -9.46 0.11 8.05
N THR A 101 -10.44 1.02 8.09
CA THR A 101 -11.18 1.45 6.90
C THR A 101 -10.77 2.87 6.54
N THR A 102 -10.38 3.11 5.30
CA THR A 102 -9.97 4.44 4.83
C THR A 102 -10.77 4.89 3.62
N ASN A 103 -11.04 6.19 3.55
CA ASN A 103 -11.61 6.83 2.37
C ASN A 103 -10.48 7.23 1.42
N ILE A 104 -10.67 6.96 0.13
CA ILE A 104 -9.69 7.23 -0.91
C ILE A 104 -10.37 8.07 -1.98
N ALA A 105 -9.78 9.22 -2.31
CA ALA A 105 -10.24 10.07 -3.39
C ALA A 105 -9.33 9.86 -4.61
N VAL A 106 -9.91 9.32 -5.69
CA VAL A 106 -9.26 9.14 -6.97
C VAL A 106 -9.70 10.27 -7.89
N ASP A 107 -8.79 11.17 -8.25
CA ASP A 107 -9.03 12.22 -9.24
C ASP A 107 -8.52 11.74 -10.60
N ASN A 108 -9.43 11.46 -11.53
CA ASN A 108 -9.16 11.05 -12.90
C ASN A 108 -9.43 12.23 -13.85
N ALA A 109 -8.38 13.02 -14.13
CA ALA A 109 -8.41 14.20 -15.01
C ALA A 109 -9.50 15.23 -14.64
N GLY A 110 -9.67 15.52 -13.34
CA GLY A 110 -10.68 16.43 -12.79
C GLY A 110 -11.99 15.75 -12.37
N SER A 111 -12.15 14.46 -12.67
CA SER A 111 -13.30 13.67 -12.22
C SER A 111 -12.96 12.90 -10.95
N VAL A 112 -13.56 13.28 -9.82
CA VAL A 112 -13.27 12.67 -8.52
C VAL A 112 -14.22 11.52 -8.22
N GLN A 113 -13.66 10.34 -7.98
CA GLN A 113 -14.34 9.16 -7.43
C GLN A 113 -13.90 8.92 -5.99
N ASN A 114 -14.85 8.71 -5.08
CA ASN A 114 -14.57 8.31 -3.70
C ASN A 114 -14.77 6.81 -3.54
N LEU A 115 -13.78 6.16 -2.93
CA LEU A 115 -13.76 4.74 -2.65
C LEU A 115 -13.48 4.51 -1.17
N SER A 116 -13.77 3.31 -0.70
CA SER A 116 -13.31 2.83 0.60
C SER A 116 -12.48 1.57 0.42
N SER A 117 -11.46 1.42 1.26
CA SER A 117 -10.69 0.18 1.39
C SER A 117 -10.61 -0.20 2.86
N THR A 118 -10.80 -1.49 3.15
CA THR A 118 -10.68 -2.05 4.49
C THR A 118 -9.48 -2.99 4.52
N LEU A 119 -8.57 -2.72 5.44
CA LEU A 119 -7.39 -3.50 5.72
C LEU A 119 -7.56 -4.24 7.05
N THR A 120 -6.94 -5.40 7.16
CA THR A 120 -6.96 -6.23 8.38
C THR A 120 -5.72 -5.95 9.20
N ILE A 121 -5.91 -5.76 10.49
CA ILE A 121 -4.85 -5.70 11.50
C ILE A 121 -4.81 -7.09 12.16
N PRO A 122 -3.76 -7.90 11.90
CA PRO A 122 -3.60 -9.18 12.58
C PRO A 122 -3.32 -8.97 14.06
N ASN A 123 -3.51 -10.02 14.86
CA ASN A 123 -3.24 -9.96 16.29
C ASN A 123 -1.79 -9.58 16.55
N THR A 124 -1.62 -8.38 17.11
CA THR A 124 -0.33 -7.73 17.34
C THR A 124 -0.07 -7.66 18.85
N PRO A 125 1.03 -8.25 19.34
CA PRO A 125 1.41 -8.14 20.75
C PRO A 125 1.66 -6.69 21.17
N VAL A 126 1.16 -6.32 22.34
CA VAL A 126 1.41 -5.01 22.95
C VAL A 126 2.58 -5.14 23.92
N PRO A 127 3.72 -4.48 23.69
CA PRO A 127 4.89 -4.59 24.57
C PRO A 127 4.62 -3.97 25.95
N SER A 128 5.40 -4.33 26.96
CA SER A 128 5.25 -3.85 28.34
C SER A 128 5.70 -2.41 28.56
N SER A 129 6.38 -1.79 27.59
CA SER A 129 6.89 -0.42 27.65
C SER A 129 7.24 0.10 26.27
N GLY A 130 7.21 1.42 26.09
CA GLY A 130 7.63 2.10 24.87
C GLY A 130 6.52 2.17 23.82
N THR A 131 6.87 2.80 22.70
CA THR A 131 6.04 2.82 21.50
C THR A 131 6.08 1.46 20.81
N PHE A 132 5.07 1.18 19.98
CA PHE A 132 5.04 -0.03 19.17
C PHE A 132 4.36 0.21 17.84
N GLN A 133 4.58 -0.68 16.88
CA GLN A 133 3.98 -0.59 15.55
C GLN A 133 2.83 -1.58 15.42
N VAL A 134 1.77 -1.13 14.74
CA VAL A 134 0.66 -1.94 14.29
C VAL A 134 0.65 -1.90 12.78
N VAL A 135 0.54 -3.07 12.15
CA VAL A 135 0.57 -3.20 10.69
C VAL A 135 -0.80 -3.68 10.22
N ALA A 136 -1.46 -2.89 9.36
CA ALA A 136 -2.64 -3.31 8.64
C ALA A 136 -2.26 -3.70 7.21
N SER A 137 -2.86 -4.76 6.68
CA SER A 137 -2.67 -5.20 5.29
C SER A 137 -3.99 -5.47 4.60
N GLY A 138 -4.07 -5.17 3.30
CA GLY A 138 -5.25 -5.44 2.49
C GLY A 138 -5.03 -5.09 1.03
N THR A 139 -6.13 -4.79 0.33
CA THR A 139 -6.10 -4.50 -1.10
C THR A 139 -6.85 -3.22 -1.45
N LEU A 140 -6.25 -2.43 -2.31
CA LEU A 140 -6.91 -1.35 -3.05
C LEU A 140 -7.73 -1.98 -4.19
N PRO A 141 -9.02 -1.62 -4.33
CA PRO A 141 -9.87 -2.19 -5.37
C PRO A 141 -9.38 -1.80 -6.77
N ALA A 142 -9.79 -2.58 -7.77
CA ALA A 142 -9.60 -2.22 -9.17
C ALA A 142 -10.32 -0.90 -9.48
N LEU A 143 -9.66 -0.05 -10.28
CA LEU A 143 -10.18 1.26 -10.69
C LEU A 143 -10.60 1.20 -12.15
N THR A 144 -11.81 1.66 -12.47
CA THR A 144 -12.24 1.89 -13.85
C THR A 144 -12.27 3.39 -14.08
N LEU A 145 -11.38 3.87 -14.95
CA LEU A 145 -11.11 5.30 -15.13
C LEU A 145 -11.73 5.75 -16.46
N ALA A 146 -12.56 6.79 -16.41
CA ALA A 146 -13.38 7.21 -17.54
C ALA A 146 -12.67 8.18 -18.49
N ASN A 147 -11.65 8.88 -18.00
CA ASN A 147 -10.96 9.95 -18.71
C ASN A 147 -9.48 9.62 -18.93
N ALA A 148 -8.96 9.97 -20.11
CA ALA A 148 -7.52 10.00 -20.33
C ALA A 148 -6.90 11.21 -19.61
N GLY A 149 -5.65 11.06 -19.17
CA GLY A 149 -4.89 12.10 -18.48
C GLY A 149 -4.33 11.65 -17.14
N THR A 150 -3.80 12.62 -16.39
CA THR A 150 -3.22 12.38 -15.05
C THR A 150 -4.30 11.93 -14.08
N THR A 151 -4.02 10.84 -13.38
CA THR A 151 -4.85 10.33 -12.30
C THR A 151 -4.07 10.32 -11.00
N SER A 152 -4.65 10.87 -9.94
CA SER A 152 -4.05 10.87 -8.60
C SER A 152 -4.90 10.11 -7.60
N ILE A 153 -4.24 9.39 -6.69
CA ILE A 153 -4.84 8.69 -5.56
C ILE A 153 -4.48 9.46 -4.30
N ASN A 154 -5.49 9.93 -3.58
CA ASN A 154 -5.33 10.72 -2.36
C ASN A 154 -5.95 9.98 -1.18
N LEU A 155 -5.20 9.89 -0.08
CA LEU A 155 -5.69 9.28 1.16
C LEU A 155 -6.51 10.28 1.96
N GLY A 156 -7.64 9.82 2.47
CA GLY A 156 -8.50 10.58 3.35
C GLY A 156 -8.41 10.13 4.80
N ASN A 157 -9.47 10.44 5.53
CA ASN A 157 -9.68 9.99 6.90
C ASN A 157 -9.79 8.47 6.98
N ALA A 158 -9.64 7.95 8.19
CA ALA A 158 -9.77 6.54 8.48
C ALA A 158 -10.61 6.30 9.73
N ASP A 159 -11.15 5.08 9.83
CA ASP A 159 -11.82 4.56 11.02
C ASP A 159 -11.17 3.21 11.36
N LEU A 160 -10.76 3.04 12.61
CA LEU A 160 -10.27 1.77 13.11
C LEU A 160 -11.36 1.09 13.92
N ALA A 161 -11.51 -0.22 13.75
CA ALA A 161 -12.28 -1.07 14.67
C ALA A 161 -11.31 -2.04 15.35
N LEU A 162 -10.87 -1.71 16.56
CA LEU A 162 -9.83 -2.43 17.30
C LEU A 162 -10.43 -3.27 18.41
N THR A 163 -9.92 -4.49 18.60
CA THR A 163 -10.29 -5.38 19.69
C THR A 163 -9.04 -5.63 20.54
N PRO A 164 -8.90 -4.94 21.68
CA PRO A 164 -7.90 -5.31 22.68
C PRO A 164 -8.23 -6.69 23.25
N ARG A 165 -7.21 -7.51 23.49
CA ARG A 165 -7.38 -8.86 24.04
C ARG A 165 -6.49 -9.09 25.25
N TYR A 166 -6.96 -9.91 26.17
CA TYR A 166 -6.15 -10.40 27.28
C TYR A 166 -5.08 -11.40 26.78
N ASP A 167 -4.22 -11.84 27.71
CA ASP A 167 -3.17 -12.83 27.44
C ASP A 167 -3.73 -14.20 26.99
N ASN A 168 -4.95 -14.54 27.42
CA ASN A 168 -5.64 -15.77 27.00
C ASN A 168 -6.28 -15.68 25.59
N GLY A 169 -6.16 -14.53 24.91
CA GLY A 169 -6.71 -14.29 23.57
C GLY A 169 -8.20 -13.89 23.53
N GLU A 170 -8.90 -13.87 24.67
CA GLU A 170 -10.27 -13.37 24.73
C GLU A 170 -10.29 -11.83 24.61
N PRO A 171 -11.33 -11.24 23.98
CA PRO A 171 -11.53 -9.80 24.01
C PRO A 171 -11.56 -9.26 25.44
N THR A 172 -11.01 -8.06 25.64
CA THR A 172 -11.18 -7.38 26.93
C THR A 172 -12.65 -7.02 27.16
N TRP A 173 -12.99 -6.65 28.39
CA TRP A 173 -14.33 -6.19 28.77
C TRP A 173 -14.81 -4.96 27.97
N ILE A 174 -13.91 -4.23 27.31
CA ILE A 174 -14.24 -3.09 26.44
C ILE A 174 -14.81 -3.56 25.09
N GLY A 175 -14.45 -4.77 24.63
CA GLY A 175 -14.85 -5.28 23.33
C GLY A 175 -14.22 -4.50 22.17
N VAL A 176 -14.99 -4.29 21.10
CA VAL A 176 -14.55 -3.54 19.91
C VAL A 176 -14.60 -2.04 20.18
N VAL A 177 -13.49 -1.36 19.93
CA VAL A 177 -13.32 0.09 20.04
C VAL A 177 -13.24 0.69 18.65
N HIS A 178 -14.13 1.64 18.37
CA HIS A 178 -14.05 2.47 17.17
C HIS A 178 -13.18 3.70 17.45
N VAL A 179 -12.19 3.94 16.59
CA VAL A 179 -11.24 5.04 16.70
C VAL A 179 -11.25 5.81 15.38
N PRO A 180 -12.02 6.91 15.29
CA PRO A 180 -11.97 7.77 14.11
C PRO A 180 -10.64 8.51 14.07
N CYS A 181 -10.05 8.58 12.89
CA CYS A 181 -8.73 9.17 12.63
C CYS A 181 -8.83 10.18 11.48
N THR A 182 -8.38 11.41 11.73
CA THR A 182 -8.34 12.48 10.72
C THR A 182 -6.91 12.77 10.30
N VAL A 183 -6.69 13.07 9.02
CA VAL A 183 -5.35 13.49 8.57
C VAL A 183 -5.02 14.83 9.21
N VAL A 184 -3.86 14.96 9.86
CA VAL A 184 -3.43 16.25 10.42
C VAL A 184 -3.23 17.26 9.28
N ALA A 185 -3.82 18.45 9.44
CA ALA A 185 -3.88 19.48 8.42
C ALA A 185 -2.48 19.93 7.95
N GLY A 186 -2.37 20.28 6.66
CA GLY A 186 -1.14 20.81 6.06
C GLY A 186 -0.15 19.76 5.53
N GLN A 187 -0.46 18.47 5.65
CA GLN A 187 0.35 17.38 5.09
C GLN A 187 -0.10 16.99 3.67
N PRO A 188 0.82 16.48 2.82
CA PRO A 188 0.44 15.92 1.52
C PRO A 188 -0.38 14.64 1.72
N THR A 189 -1.49 14.53 1.00
CA THR A 189 -2.34 13.33 0.98
C THR A 189 -2.25 12.54 -0.32
N LYS A 190 -1.56 13.07 -1.34
CA LYS A 190 -1.34 12.40 -2.61
C LYS A 190 -0.41 11.21 -2.41
N PHE A 191 -0.98 10.01 -2.45
CA PHE A 191 -0.27 8.75 -2.26
C PHE A 191 0.43 8.30 -3.53
N TYR A 192 -0.23 8.46 -4.66
CA TYR A 192 0.31 8.01 -5.94
C TYR A 192 -0.31 8.78 -7.11
N GLU A 193 0.41 8.83 -8.23
CA GLU A 193 -0.03 9.48 -9.45
C GLU A 193 0.47 8.67 -10.66
N PHE A 194 -0.41 8.49 -11.65
CA PHE A 194 -0.10 7.75 -12.88
C PHE A 194 -0.92 8.30 -14.05
N THR A 195 -0.57 7.89 -15.27
CA THR A 195 -1.23 8.36 -16.50
C THR A 195 -2.25 7.35 -17.00
N VAL A 196 -3.41 7.83 -17.44
CA VAL A 196 -4.43 7.06 -18.15
C VAL A 196 -4.43 7.44 -19.63
N ALA A 197 -4.37 6.46 -20.52
CA ALA A 197 -4.33 6.65 -21.97
C ALA A 197 -5.54 6.02 -22.68
#